data_AF-A0A090GTE5-F1
#
_entry.id   AF-A0A090GTE5-F1
#
_cell.length_a   1.000
_cell.length_b   1.000
_cell.length_c   1.000
_cell.angle_alpha   90.00
_cell.angle_beta   90.00
_cell.angle_gamma   90.00
#
_symmetry.space_group_name_H-M   'P 1'
#
loop_
_entity.id
_entity.type
_entity.pdbx_description
1 polymer ?
#
loop_
_entity_poly.entity_id
_entity_poly.type
_entity_poly.pdbx_seq_one_letter_code
_entity_poly.pdbx_strand_id
1 'polypeptide(L)'
;MLLARLGLRGGEVSALAARRALGHKLLLLGRLLQRFVVFAESSGATFITTEIALAWAMQPAEAQPAQWTNGLAMVRRFARYCSAIDPRTVVPPPDLLPHRYRRPSSPYIYRDEAIIRLIDAAKRLPSTVGLRPQTYATLFGLYAATGMRCNEPLRLDRDDTDLVDSVLTVRDTKFGKSRYVPLHPSTHRPSRSMRPAVTVMPESAERHEISSE
;
A
#
# COMPACT_ATOMS: atom_id res chain seq x y z
N MET A 1 6.12 -5.86 27.81
CA MET A 1 5.04 -5.71 28.84
C MET A 1 4.09 -4.53 28.53
N LEU A 2 4.27 -3.85 27.39
CA LEU A 2 3.41 -2.79 26.87
C LEU A 2 2.15 -3.42 26.22
N LEU A 3 2.35 -4.51 25.48
CA LEU A 3 1.27 -5.26 24.83
C LEU A 3 0.31 -5.91 25.84
N ALA A 4 0.84 -6.52 26.89
CA ALA A 4 0.02 -7.24 27.88
C ALA A 4 -0.98 -6.34 28.63
N ARG A 5 -0.62 -5.07 28.88
CA ARG A 5 -1.46 -4.13 29.64
C ARG A 5 -2.46 -3.36 28.79
N LEU A 6 -2.21 -3.26 27.48
CA LEU A 6 -3.16 -2.71 26.50
C LEU A 6 -4.24 -3.73 26.08
N GLY A 7 -4.33 -4.89 26.76
CA GLY A 7 -5.22 -5.99 26.38
C GLY A 7 -4.76 -6.77 25.14
N LEU A 8 -3.46 -6.76 24.82
CA LEU A 8 -2.90 -7.30 23.57
C LEU A 8 -2.13 -8.63 23.78
N ARG A 9 -2.41 -9.40 24.84
CA ARG A 9 -1.95 -10.79 24.97
C ARG A 9 -3.10 -11.72 24.55
N GLY A 10 -3.02 -12.25 23.34
CA GLY A 10 -3.98 -13.20 22.78
C GLY A 10 -4.72 -12.68 21.56
N GLY A 11 -3.99 -12.36 20.49
CA GLY A 11 -4.57 -11.93 19.22
C GLY A 11 -3.91 -10.67 18.69
N GLU A 12 -3.43 -10.72 17.46
CA GLU A 12 -2.77 -9.61 16.78
C GLU A 12 -3.62 -8.31 16.79
N VAL A 13 -3.23 -7.38 17.67
CA VAL A 13 -3.44 -5.94 17.56
C VAL A 13 -4.90 -5.47 17.39
N SER A 14 -5.61 -5.19 18.48
CA SER A 14 -6.92 -4.49 18.47
C SER A 14 -6.91 -3.17 17.67
N ALA A 15 -5.84 -2.37 17.73
CA ALA A 15 -5.75 -1.11 16.98
C ALA A 15 -5.60 -1.29 15.45
N LEU A 16 -4.87 -2.32 15.01
CA LEU A 16 -4.77 -2.66 13.58
C LEU A 16 -6.00 -3.45 13.13
N ALA A 17 -6.57 -4.31 13.97
CA ALA A 17 -7.80 -5.04 13.73
C ALA A 17 -8.99 -4.11 13.59
N ALA A 18 -9.18 -3.13 14.49
CA ALA A 18 -10.23 -2.11 14.37
C ALA A 18 -10.09 -1.28 13.09
N ARG A 19 -8.86 -0.90 12.70
CA ARG A 19 -8.65 -0.14 11.46
C ARG A 19 -8.72 -1.01 10.19
N ARG A 20 -8.38 -2.31 10.27
CA ARG A 20 -8.58 -3.29 9.20
C ARG A 20 -10.06 -3.62 9.02
N ALA A 21 -10.82 -3.71 10.13
CA ALA A 21 -12.28 -3.85 10.13
C ALA A 21 -12.97 -2.63 9.49
N LEU A 22 -12.36 -1.45 9.61
CA LEU A 22 -12.75 -0.24 8.87
C LEU A 22 -12.21 -0.18 7.42
N GLY A 23 -11.70 -1.28 6.87
CA GLY A 23 -11.29 -1.40 5.47
C GLY A 23 -9.92 -0.83 5.12
N HIS A 24 -9.11 -0.38 6.10
CA HIS A 24 -7.77 0.12 5.80
C HIS A 24 -6.75 -1.02 5.66
N LYS A 25 -6.20 -1.21 4.45
CA LYS A 25 -5.20 -2.27 4.18
C LYS A 25 -3.92 -2.19 5.02
N LEU A 26 -3.55 -1.01 5.57
CA LEU A 26 -2.52 -0.76 6.61
C LEU A 26 -1.19 -1.55 6.60
N LEU A 27 -0.81 -2.24 5.51
CA LEU A 27 0.30 -3.21 5.52
C LEU A 27 1.63 -2.58 5.98
N LEU A 28 1.96 -1.38 5.48
CA LEU A 28 3.20 -0.68 5.86
C LEU A 28 3.14 -0.06 7.25
N LEU A 29 2.02 0.58 7.58
CA LEU A 29 1.82 1.21 8.90
C LEU A 29 1.76 0.18 10.02
N GLY A 30 1.23 -1.02 9.73
CA GLY A 30 1.20 -2.13 10.67
C GLY A 30 2.58 -2.69 10.99
N ARG A 31 3.43 -2.91 9.97
CA ARG A 31 4.82 -3.34 10.19
C ARG A 31 5.64 -2.30 10.95
N LEU A 32 5.51 -1.01 10.61
CA LEU A 32 6.20 0.06 11.30
C LEU A 32 5.76 0.17 12.76
N LEU A 33 4.45 0.02 13.02
CA LEU A 33 3.93 0.01 14.37
C LEU A 33 4.44 -1.19 15.18
N GLN A 34 4.48 -2.39 14.60
CA GLN A 34 5.08 -3.56 15.24
C GLN A 34 6.54 -3.32 15.60
N ARG A 35 7.33 -2.73 14.70
CA ARG A 35 8.73 -2.36 14.98
C ARG A 35 8.84 -1.34 16.11
N PHE A 36 7.96 -0.35 16.17
CA PHE A 36 7.92 0.60 17.28
C PHE A 36 7.61 -0.09 18.61
N VAL A 37 6.63 -1.00 18.64
CA VAL A 37 6.28 -1.74 19.85
C VAL A 37 7.45 -2.59 20.34
N VAL A 38 8.10 -3.34 19.44
CA VAL A 38 9.29 -4.16 19.79
C VAL A 38 10.39 -3.27 20.35
N PHE A 39 10.65 -2.12 19.72
CA PHE A 39 11.62 -1.15 20.21
C PHE A 39 11.26 -0.64 21.61
N ALA A 40 10.03 -0.17 21.81
CA ALA A 40 9.57 0.35 23.09
C ALA A 40 9.67 -0.71 24.21
N GLU A 41 9.32 -1.97 23.92
CA GLU A 41 9.46 -3.06 24.88
C GLU A 41 10.93 -3.38 25.18
N SER A 42 11.81 -3.35 24.18
CA SER A 42 13.25 -3.55 24.36
C SER A 42 13.91 -2.44 25.18
N SER A 43 13.36 -1.22 25.13
CA SER A 43 13.78 -0.09 25.98
C SER A 43 13.13 -0.11 27.37
N GLY A 44 12.38 -1.15 27.72
CA GLY A 44 11.70 -1.28 29.02
C GLY A 44 10.48 -0.36 29.19
N ALA A 45 10.02 0.30 28.12
CA ALA A 45 8.88 1.21 28.20
C ALA A 45 7.58 0.43 28.45
N THR A 46 6.80 0.91 29.42
CA THR A 46 5.50 0.31 29.80
C THR A 46 4.30 1.14 29.34
N PHE A 47 4.54 2.36 28.85
CA PHE A 47 3.59 3.26 28.19
C PHE A 47 4.34 4.11 27.15
N ILE A 48 3.62 4.76 26.24
CA ILE A 48 4.24 5.63 25.24
C ILE A 48 4.57 6.97 25.88
N THR A 49 5.81 7.41 25.74
CA THR A 49 6.27 8.73 26.11
C THR A 49 6.79 9.49 24.89
N THR A 50 7.02 10.79 25.04
CA THR A 50 7.62 11.61 23.98
C THR A 50 9.04 11.13 23.66
N GLU A 51 9.81 10.76 24.68
CA GLU A 51 11.21 10.35 24.58
C GLU A 51 11.34 9.05 23.79
N ILE A 52 10.55 8.02 24.12
CA ILE A 52 10.59 6.75 23.38
C ILE A 52 10.09 6.89 21.95
N ALA A 53 9.09 7.76 21.72
CA ALA A 53 8.57 8.04 20.39
C ALA A 53 9.61 8.74 19.51
N LEU A 54 10.34 9.72 20.05
CA LEU A 54 11.41 10.43 19.37
C LEU A 54 12.61 9.52 19.10
N ALA A 55 13.06 8.79 20.12
CA ALA A 55 14.20 7.88 20.00
C ALA A 55 13.98 6.84 18.89
N TRP A 56 12.76 6.33 18.75
CA TRP A 56 12.41 5.44 17.65
C TRP A 56 12.31 6.16 16.31
N ALA A 57 11.60 7.30 16.26
CA ALA A 57 11.32 8.00 15.02
C ALA A 57 12.59 8.50 14.32
N MET A 58 13.64 8.82 15.09
CA MET A 58 14.93 9.30 14.59
C MET A 58 15.89 8.18 14.16
N GLN A 59 15.42 6.91 14.09
CA GLN A 59 16.22 5.79 13.59
C GLN A 59 15.87 5.37 12.15
N PRO A 60 16.87 5.15 11.27
CA PRO A 60 18.29 5.43 11.47
C PRO A 60 18.60 6.94 11.43
N ALA A 61 19.72 7.35 12.01
CA ALA A 61 20.12 8.76 12.12
C ALA A 61 20.47 9.40 10.77
N GLU A 62 20.66 8.60 9.74
CA GLU A 62 20.95 9.01 8.37
C GLU A 62 19.67 9.15 7.53
N ALA A 63 18.50 8.83 8.09
CA ALA A 63 17.24 8.97 7.38
C ALA A 63 16.86 10.44 7.15
N GLN A 64 16.08 10.67 6.10
CA GLN A 64 15.63 12.02 5.75
C GLN A 64 14.66 12.56 6.82
N PRO A 65 14.63 13.87 7.11
CA PRO A 65 13.70 14.46 8.09
C PRO A 65 12.22 14.12 7.83
N ALA A 66 11.85 13.92 6.56
CA ALA A 66 10.54 13.44 6.16
C ALA A 66 10.21 12.05 6.73
N GLN A 67 11.19 11.15 6.76
CA GLN A 67 11.03 9.80 7.30
C GLN A 67 10.83 9.84 8.82
N TRP A 68 11.62 10.64 9.54
CA TRP A 68 11.44 10.80 10.99
C TRP A 68 10.07 11.38 11.33
N THR A 69 9.64 12.41 10.60
CA THR A 69 8.32 13.05 10.77
C THR A 69 7.19 12.05 10.50
N ASN A 70 7.32 11.22 9.45
CA ASN A 70 6.35 10.16 9.15
C ASN A 70 6.31 9.09 10.25
N GLY A 71 7.47 8.70 10.78
CA GLY A 71 7.60 7.79 11.91
C GLY A 71 6.87 8.33 13.14
N LEU A 72 7.18 9.57 13.53
CA LEU A 72 6.55 10.22 14.69
C LEU A 72 5.04 10.42 14.49
N ALA A 73 4.59 10.78 13.28
CA ALA A 73 3.16 10.89 12.97
C ALA A 73 2.42 9.54 13.05
N MET A 74 3.10 8.44 12.77
CA MET A 74 2.56 7.09 12.98
C MET A 74 2.41 6.82 14.49
N VAL A 75 3.47 7.00 15.27
CA VAL A 75 3.44 6.79 16.73
C VAL A 75 2.38 7.67 17.38
N ARG A 76 2.24 8.93 16.97
CA ARG A 76 1.23 9.86 17.49
C ARG A 76 -0.20 9.36 17.28
N ARG A 77 -0.50 8.78 16.11
CA ARG A 77 -1.82 8.19 15.84
C ARG A 77 -2.10 6.99 16.72
N PHE A 78 -1.08 6.16 16.96
CA PHE A 78 -1.19 5.03 17.87
C PHE A 78 -1.34 5.46 19.33
N ALA A 79 -0.56 6.45 19.77
CA ALA A 79 -0.63 7.01 21.11
C ALA A 79 -2.02 7.58 21.44
N ARG A 80 -2.70 8.23 20.48
CA ARG A 80 -4.10 8.69 20.69
C ARG A 80 -5.08 7.54 20.96
N TYR A 81 -4.88 6.40 20.31
CA TYR A 81 -5.68 5.21 20.58
C TYR A 81 -5.33 4.65 21.97
N CYS A 82 -4.05 4.54 22.29
CA CYS A 82 -3.59 4.03 23.59
C CYS A 82 -3.96 4.94 24.76
N SER A 83 -4.02 6.27 24.59
CA SER A 83 -4.39 7.21 25.64
C SER A 83 -5.85 7.09 26.07
N ALA A 84 -6.72 6.53 25.21
CA ALA A 84 -8.09 6.20 25.58
C ALA A 84 -8.18 4.95 26.46
N ILE A 85 -7.12 4.13 26.51
CA ILE A 85 -7.06 2.86 27.26
C ILE A 85 -6.20 3.01 28.52
N ASP A 86 -5.05 3.67 28.41
CA ASP A 86 -4.11 3.93 29.50
C ASP A 86 -3.77 5.43 29.56
N PRO A 87 -4.31 6.16 30.56
CA PRO A 87 -4.07 7.60 30.73
C PRO A 87 -2.60 8.02 30.87
N ARG A 88 -1.69 7.09 31.18
CA ARG A 88 -0.24 7.37 31.26
C ARG A 88 0.40 7.54 29.88
N THR A 89 -0.29 7.12 28.82
CA THR A 89 0.18 7.25 27.45
C THR A 89 0.19 8.72 27.04
N VAL A 90 1.38 9.25 26.76
CA VAL A 90 1.56 10.59 26.22
C VAL A 90 1.45 10.56 24.70
N VAL A 91 0.63 11.46 24.15
CA VAL A 91 0.58 11.69 22.70
C VAL A 91 1.68 12.71 22.33
N PRO A 92 2.73 12.32 21.59
CA PRO A 92 3.84 13.22 21.31
C PRO A 92 3.37 14.49 20.56
N PRO A 93 3.78 15.69 21.00
CA PRO A 93 3.43 16.95 20.35
C PRO A 93 3.70 16.98 18.83
N PRO A 94 2.90 17.73 18.05
CA PRO A 94 2.99 17.79 16.59
C PRO A 94 4.27 18.47 16.07
N ASP A 95 4.87 19.34 16.87
CA ASP A 95 5.94 20.29 16.57
C ASP A 95 7.35 19.76 16.84
N LEU A 96 7.50 18.58 17.47
CA LEU A 96 8.82 18.03 17.84
C LEU A 96 9.76 17.74 16.65
N LEU A 97 9.20 17.39 15.48
CA LEU A 97 9.96 17.14 14.25
C LEU A 97 9.28 17.89 13.11
N PRO A 98 9.53 19.20 12.98
CA PRO A 98 8.86 20.02 11.99
C PRO A 98 9.47 19.76 10.61
N HIS A 99 8.84 18.89 9.81
CA HIS A 99 9.11 18.78 8.38
C HIS A 99 7.84 19.02 7.57
N ARG A 100 7.86 20.08 6.77
CA ARG A 100 6.81 20.33 5.78
C ARG A 100 7.24 19.69 4.46
N TYR A 101 6.60 18.59 4.09
CA TYR A 101 6.75 18.05 2.75
C TYR A 101 6.36 19.13 1.74
N ARG A 102 7.34 19.60 0.97
CA ARG A 102 7.11 20.53 -0.13
C ARG A 102 7.00 19.70 -1.40
N ARG A 103 5.76 19.51 -1.87
CA ARG A 103 5.55 18.96 -3.21
C ARG A 103 6.24 19.89 -4.22
N PRO A 104 7.04 19.36 -5.17
CA PRO A 104 7.49 20.16 -6.30
C PRO A 104 6.28 20.89 -6.93
N SER A 105 6.42 22.18 -7.18
CA SER A 105 5.33 23.04 -7.66
C SER A 105 4.83 22.65 -9.06
N SER A 106 5.66 21.95 -9.83
CA SER A 106 5.30 21.46 -11.16
C SER A 106 5.50 19.94 -11.26
N PRO A 107 4.47 19.16 -11.65
CA PRO A 107 4.64 17.76 -11.97
C PRO A 107 5.50 17.61 -13.22
N TYR A 108 6.41 16.63 -13.23
CA TYR A 108 7.14 16.27 -14.44
C TYR A 108 6.22 15.51 -15.40
N ILE A 109 5.85 16.13 -16.52
CA ILE A 109 5.05 15.51 -17.58
C ILE A 109 6.01 14.94 -18.63
N TYR A 110 5.89 13.64 -18.91
CA TYR A 110 6.66 12.98 -19.95
C TYR A 110 6.18 13.43 -21.34
N ARG A 111 7.13 13.71 -22.23
CA ARG A 111 6.84 13.91 -23.66
C ARG A 111 6.69 12.57 -24.37
N ASP A 112 6.04 12.55 -25.52
CA ASP A 112 5.78 11.34 -26.30
C ASP A 112 7.08 10.56 -26.60
N GLU A 113 8.17 11.24 -26.94
CA GLU A 113 9.46 10.58 -27.23
C GLU A 113 10.05 9.93 -25.97
N ALA A 114 9.84 10.56 -24.80
CA ALA A 114 10.29 10.00 -23.54
C ALA A 114 9.46 8.76 -23.14
N ILE A 115 8.16 8.75 -23.44
CA ILE A 115 7.28 7.60 -23.24
C ILE A 115 7.70 6.45 -24.16
N ILE A 116 7.94 6.72 -25.45
CA ILE A 116 8.40 5.71 -26.41
C ILE A 116 9.72 5.09 -25.94
N ARG A 117 10.71 5.92 -25.58
CA ARG A 117 11.99 5.43 -25.04
C ARG A 117 11.83 4.60 -23.77
N LEU A 118 10.91 4.96 -22.89
CA LEU A 118 10.62 4.20 -21.67
C LEU A 118 10.05 2.81 -22.00
N ILE A 119 9.09 2.74 -22.93
CA ILE A 119 8.50 1.48 -23.38
C ILE A 119 9.55 0.60 -24.08
N ASP A 120 10.41 1.18 -24.92
CA ASP A 120 11.47 0.43 -25.59
C ASP A 120 12.60 -0.01 -24.65
N ALA A 121 12.87 0.74 -23.59
CA ALA A 121 13.72 0.28 -22.50
C ALA A 121 13.08 -0.88 -21.74
N ALA A 122 11.77 -0.84 -21.46
CA ALA A 122 11.05 -1.91 -20.78
C ALA A 122 11.09 -3.24 -21.55
N LYS A 123 10.98 -3.18 -22.88
CA LYS A 123 11.12 -4.36 -23.77
C LYS A 123 12.51 -5.03 -23.71
N ARG A 124 13.51 -4.38 -23.14
CA ARG A 124 14.89 -4.89 -22.99
C ARG A 124 15.21 -5.37 -21.57
N LEU A 125 14.23 -5.40 -20.66
CA LEU A 125 14.45 -5.86 -19.29
C LEU A 125 14.88 -7.34 -19.26
N PRO A 126 15.85 -7.73 -18.40
CA PRO A 126 16.25 -9.12 -18.28
C PRO A 126 15.13 -9.95 -17.65
N SER A 127 14.86 -11.12 -18.22
CA SER A 127 13.80 -12.00 -17.73
C SER A 127 14.19 -13.47 -17.82
N THR A 128 14.16 -14.15 -16.69
CA THR A 128 14.38 -15.60 -16.60
C THR A 128 13.25 -16.40 -17.25
N VAL A 129 12.02 -15.89 -17.23
CA VAL A 129 10.80 -16.56 -17.72
C VAL A 129 10.25 -15.89 -19.00
N GLY A 130 10.92 -14.86 -19.51
CA GLY A 130 10.55 -14.16 -20.75
C GLY A 130 9.37 -13.18 -20.67
N LEU A 131 8.56 -13.20 -19.60
CA LEU A 131 7.36 -12.37 -19.50
C LEU A 131 7.63 -10.92 -19.09
N ARG A 132 8.70 -10.67 -18.31
CA ARG A 132 8.98 -9.34 -17.73
C ARG A 132 9.01 -8.20 -18.77
N PRO A 133 9.65 -8.32 -19.93
CA PRO A 133 9.73 -7.22 -20.89
C PRO A 133 8.34 -6.87 -21.45
N GLN A 134 7.54 -7.90 -21.75
CA GLN A 134 6.18 -7.74 -22.25
C GLN A 134 5.28 -7.13 -21.19
N THR A 135 5.33 -7.61 -19.95
CA THR A 135 4.56 -7.07 -18.83
C THR A 135 4.81 -5.58 -18.61
N TYR A 136 6.07 -5.15 -18.50
CA TYR A 136 6.39 -3.75 -18.25
C TYR A 136 6.10 -2.85 -19.46
N ALA A 137 6.35 -3.32 -20.68
CA ALA A 137 6.01 -2.57 -21.89
C ALA A 137 4.50 -2.32 -21.99
N THR A 138 3.68 -3.35 -21.75
CA THR A 138 2.21 -3.25 -21.74
C THR A 138 1.74 -2.34 -20.60
N LEU A 139 2.32 -2.47 -19.40
CA LEU A 139 1.96 -1.64 -18.25
C LEU A 139 2.22 -0.14 -18.51
N PHE A 140 3.39 0.21 -19.05
CA PHE A 140 3.71 1.60 -19.37
C PHE A 140 2.88 2.14 -20.54
N GLY A 141 2.64 1.32 -21.57
CA GLY A 141 1.72 1.66 -22.65
C GLY A 141 0.31 1.95 -22.13
N LEU A 142 -0.17 1.17 -21.16
CA LEU A 142 -1.48 1.38 -20.56
C LEU A 142 -1.53 2.69 -19.76
N TYR A 143 -0.51 3.01 -18.96
CA TYR A 143 -0.45 4.30 -18.27
C TYR A 143 -0.48 5.47 -19.23
N ALA A 144 0.28 5.39 -20.33
CA ALA A 144 0.35 6.44 -21.33
C ALA A 144 -0.99 6.63 -22.06
N ALA A 145 -1.68 5.54 -22.42
CA ALA A 145 -2.92 5.59 -23.18
C ALA A 145 -4.15 5.98 -22.34
N THR A 146 -4.16 5.66 -21.04
CA THR A 146 -5.38 5.74 -20.22
C THR A 146 -5.31 6.71 -19.05
N GLY A 147 -4.12 7.15 -18.64
CA GLY A 147 -3.95 8.00 -17.46
C GLY A 147 -4.39 7.34 -16.14
N MET A 148 -4.48 6.00 -16.11
CA MET A 148 -4.84 5.26 -14.90
C MET A 148 -3.87 5.51 -13.74
N ARG A 149 -4.37 5.40 -12.51
CA ARG A 149 -3.53 5.53 -11.31
C ARG A 149 -2.63 4.31 -11.17
N CYS A 150 -1.46 4.48 -10.55
CA CYS A 150 -0.43 3.43 -10.45
C CYS A 150 -0.88 2.07 -9.87
N ASN A 151 -1.97 2.03 -9.09
CA ASN A 151 -2.47 0.77 -8.53
C ASN A 151 -3.60 0.14 -9.32
N GLU A 152 -4.17 0.86 -10.29
CA GLU A 152 -5.34 0.38 -11.04
C GLU A 152 -4.92 -0.72 -12.03
N PRO A 153 -3.90 -0.56 -12.90
CA PRO A 153 -3.45 -1.64 -13.77
C PRO A 153 -2.93 -2.87 -13.04
N LEU A 154 -2.33 -2.67 -11.86
CA LEU A 154 -1.76 -3.75 -11.05
C LEU A 154 -2.82 -4.67 -10.43
N ARG A 155 -4.10 -4.28 -10.49
CA ARG A 155 -5.23 -5.03 -9.95
C ARG A 155 -6.19 -5.53 -11.04
N LEU A 156 -5.89 -5.27 -12.31
CA LEU A 156 -6.69 -5.78 -13.41
C LEU A 156 -6.58 -7.30 -13.47
N ASP A 157 -7.73 -7.95 -13.59
CA ASP A 157 -7.81 -9.35 -13.98
C ASP A 157 -8.20 -9.49 -15.45
N ARG A 158 -8.18 -10.72 -15.98
CA ARG A 158 -8.57 -11.02 -17.35
C ARG A 158 -10.00 -10.59 -17.65
N ASP A 159 -10.90 -10.80 -16.70
CA ASP A 159 -12.32 -10.49 -16.82
C ASP A 159 -12.62 -8.99 -16.72
N ASP A 160 -11.60 -8.17 -16.43
CA ASP A 160 -11.71 -6.71 -16.46
C ASP A 160 -11.41 -6.13 -17.85
N THR A 161 -11.03 -6.96 -18.81
CA THR A 161 -10.64 -6.50 -20.15
C THR A 161 -11.66 -6.95 -21.19
N ASP A 162 -12.49 -6.02 -21.65
CA ASP A 162 -13.32 -6.23 -22.83
C ASP A 162 -12.54 -5.76 -24.07
N LEU A 163 -11.95 -6.73 -24.78
CA LEU A 163 -11.20 -6.45 -26.01
C LEU A 163 -12.11 -6.26 -27.23
N VAL A 164 -13.38 -6.67 -27.15
CA VAL A 164 -14.36 -6.51 -28.25
C VAL A 164 -14.80 -5.05 -28.29
N ASP A 165 -15.25 -4.53 -27.15
CA ASP A 165 -15.69 -3.13 -27.04
C ASP A 165 -14.54 -2.17 -26.72
N SER A 166 -13.31 -2.69 -26.56
CA SER A 166 -12.11 -1.93 -26.19
C SER A 166 -12.32 -1.13 -24.90
N VAL A 167 -12.77 -1.79 -23.84
CA VAL A 167 -13.03 -1.18 -22.53
C VAL A 167 -12.34 -1.95 -21.41
N LEU A 168 -11.70 -1.23 -20.50
CA LEU A 168 -11.24 -1.76 -19.23
C LEU A 168 -12.22 -1.44 -18.10
N THR A 169 -12.50 -2.43 -17.26
CA THR A 169 -13.27 -2.28 -16.04
C THR A 169 -12.32 -2.13 -14.85
N VAL A 170 -12.18 -0.91 -14.34
CA VAL A 170 -11.37 -0.66 -13.15
C VAL A 170 -12.24 -0.84 -11.91
N ARG A 171 -12.05 -1.94 -11.18
CA ARG A 171 -12.83 -2.25 -9.97
C ARG A 171 -12.16 -1.77 -8.69
N ASP A 172 -12.98 -1.56 -7.65
CA ASP A 172 -12.54 -1.38 -6.27
C ASP A 172 -11.40 -0.37 -6.09
N THR A 173 -11.53 0.78 -6.75
CA THR A 173 -10.60 1.90 -6.60
C THR A 173 -10.75 2.51 -5.21
N LYS A 174 -10.01 3.58 -4.91
CA LYS A 174 -10.10 4.25 -3.59
C LYS A 174 -11.58 4.56 -3.30
N PHE A 175 -12.08 4.08 -2.15
CA PHE A 175 -13.48 4.14 -1.71
C PHE A 175 -14.46 3.16 -2.38
N GLY A 176 -13.98 2.03 -2.93
CA GLY A 176 -14.86 0.97 -3.47
C GLY A 176 -15.58 1.36 -4.75
N LYS A 177 -15.08 2.37 -5.48
CA LYS A 177 -15.69 2.84 -6.73
C LYS A 177 -15.12 2.09 -7.91
N SER A 178 -15.99 1.76 -8.87
CA SER A 178 -15.63 1.15 -10.13
C SER A 178 -15.90 2.11 -11.29
N ARG A 179 -15.12 2.01 -12.38
CA ARG A 179 -15.35 2.80 -13.60
C ARG A 179 -14.85 2.10 -14.86
N TYR A 180 -15.45 2.44 -15.99
CA TYR A 180 -14.99 2.02 -17.31
C TYR A 180 -13.93 2.99 -17.86
N VAL A 181 -12.94 2.44 -18.54
CA VAL A 181 -11.85 3.18 -19.19
C VAL A 181 -11.76 2.70 -20.63
N PRO A 182 -12.15 3.52 -21.62
CA PRO A 182 -11.99 3.18 -23.03
C PRO A 182 -10.51 3.01 -23.39
N LEU A 183 -10.23 2.02 -24.23
CA LEU A 183 -8.93 1.79 -24.85
C LEU A 183 -8.94 2.31 -26.27
N HIS A 184 -7.87 2.99 -26.66
CA HIS A 184 -7.67 3.31 -28.06
C HIS A 184 -7.36 2.01 -28.84
N PRO A 185 -7.89 1.85 -30.08
CA PRO A 185 -7.65 0.65 -30.88
C PRO A 185 -6.16 0.28 -31.04
N SER A 186 -5.25 1.26 -31.13
CA SER A 186 -3.81 0.96 -31.20
C SER A 186 -3.23 0.25 -29.97
N THR A 187 -3.95 0.24 -28.85
CA THR A 187 -3.56 -0.39 -27.59
C THR A 187 -3.90 -1.89 -27.54
N HIS A 188 -4.79 -2.38 -28.42
CA HIS A 188 -5.29 -3.76 -28.37
C HIS A 188 -4.48 -4.78 -29.18
N ARG A 189 -3.37 -4.41 -29.84
CA ARG A 189 -2.61 -5.38 -30.66
C ARG A 189 -2.03 -6.47 -29.75
N PRO A 190 -2.58 -7.70 -29.74
CA PRO A 190 -2.17 -8.69 -28.76
C PRO A 190 -0.84 -9.29 -29.22
N SER A 191 0.21 -9.23 -28.41
CA SER A 191 1.28 -10.21 -28.52
C SER A 191 0.70 -11.55 -28.07
N ARG A 192 0.39 -12.44 -29.03
CA ARG A 192 -0.14 -13.82 -28.82
C ARG A 192 0.65 -14.71 -27.83
N SER A 193 1.75 -14.21 -27.25
CA SER A 193 2.64 -14.92 -26.32
C SER A 193 2.26 -14.80 -24.84
N MET A 194 1.34 -13.93 -24.44
CA MET A 194 1.08 -13.68 -23.02
C MET A 194 -0.02 -14.60 -22.49
N ARG A 195 0.34 -15.83 -22.09
CA ARG A 195 -0.47 -16.65 -21.18
C ARG A 195 -0.10 -16.25 -19.75
N PRO A 196 -1.00 -15.67 -18.94
CA PRO A 196 -0.74 -15.48 -17.51
C PRO A 196 -0.77 -16.83 -16.81
N ALA A 197 0.37 -17.35 -16.35
CA ALA A 197 0.39 -18.38 -15.32
C ALA A 197 -0.04 -17.74 -14.00
N VAL A 198 -1.35 -17.67 -13.76
CA VAL A 198 -1.90 -17.51 -12.41
C VAL A 198 -2.54 -18.84 -12.09
N THR A 199 -1.76 -19.71 -11.44
CA THR A 199 -2.30 -20.90 -10.78
C THR A 199 -3.18 -20.39 -9.65
N VAL A 200 -4.49 -20.49 -9.83
CA VAL A 200 -5.47 -20.28 -8.76
C VAL A 200 -5.23 -21.38 -7.73
N MET A 201 -4.82 -21.01 -6.52
CA MET A 201 -4.95 -21.90 -5.37
C MET A 201 -6.44 -21.94 -5.00
N PRO A 202 -7.07 -23.12 -4.88
CA PRO A 202 -8.50 -23.21 -4.59
C PRO A 202 -8.76 -22.69 -3.18
N GLU A 203 -9.65 -21.71 -3.09
CA GLU A 203 -10.24 -21.24 -1.85
C GLU A 203 -11.30 -22.26 -1.42
N SER A 204 -10.96 -23.11 -0.45
CA SER A 204 -11.90 -24.05 0.18
C SER A 204 -12.93 -23.28 0.99
N ALA A 205 -14.04 -22.91 0.36
CA ALA A 205 -15.23 -22.40 1.03
C ALA A 205 -16.19 -23.56 1.34
N GLU A 206 -16.07 -24.19 2.51
CA GLU A 206 -17.18 -24.92 3.10
C GLU A 206 -18.17 -23.91 3.69
N ARG A 207 -19.26 -23.67 2.96
CA ARG A 207 -20.48 -23.08 3.52
C ARG A 207 -21.15 -24.16 4.35
N HIS A 208 -21.21 -23.96 5.66
CA HIS A 208 -22.18 -24.67 6.50
C HIS A 208 -23.58 -24.18 6.11
N GLU A 209 -24.34 -25.09 5.54
CA GLU A 209 -25.78 -25.03 5.36
C GLU A 209 -26.44 -25.03 6.75
N ILE A 210 -27.19 -23.98 7.06
CA ILE A 210 -28.05 -23.93 8.25
C ILE A 210 -29.33 -24.68 7.86
N SER A 211 -29.48 -25.87 8.43
CA SER A 211 -30.72 -26.64 8.43
C SER A 211 -31.77 -25.90 9.26
N SER A 212 -32.92 -25.61 8.64
CA SER A 212 -34.15 -25.26 9.34
C SER A 212 -35.24 -26.23 8.90
N GLU A 213 -35.49 -27.23 9.73
CA GLU A 213 -36.79 -27.86 10.01
C GLU A 213 -36.76 -28.37 11.46
#